data_AF-A0A7J3T8Z3-F1
#
_entry.id   AF-A0A7J3T8Z3-F1
#
_cell.length_a   1.000
_cell.length_b   1.000
_cell.length_c   1.000
_cell.angle_alpha   90.00
_cell.angle_beta   90.00
_cell.angle_gamma   90.00
#
_symmetry.space_group_name_H-M   'P 1'
#
loop_
_entity.id
_entity.type
_entity.pdbx_description
1 polymer ?
#
loop_
_entity_poly.entity_id
_entity_poly.type
_entity_poly.pdbx_seq_one_letter_code
_entity_poly.pdbx_strand_id
1 'polypeptide(L)'
;FNTEMFKQRFRHCASRSFMVLRRYKGRDISVARQQLRSDRILKLLSEIPEFPVMEETYNEILNIVMDLPNAKEVLRKIENGETEVKLLGYTDAPSVFAHNIILAGISDIVLMEDRSALLKELHMKLLERVIPKEELATVFEESEVIAYFHNKVKIRDKEDIMNFLRNAPGADILHRRGINIFEYSELPLEKLQNYVEEFVARGKIVSVYTTRLLWTTEDNLPIFSTLYAKECEELIEFEGEKKVEDIAKETGKKVAEVREILRCMEKAYLVGRKILNNEVYWYRREKIEMERDYAIEMLIRNLLYFRAPLTFEEIVYSLHIDEEDIRRVLKYMVESGEVVKGIFLVGYGEQYMLRKDYEELQKRRGVDEEKLQSYRFGKIVRKMRLDEYFQNFLVVFDEDSLRVRGCLDEFMYEKKRGNVFYGRFMRGRLCYTHKNAAPLLIKMYRREKMSEKEKKVYTLIGLLGKDATPVRIKSISNLYPHEVKRILEKLENNLYICREKGPNGYFYRLMKIEPQGSEEEFFHRIVKGYGPITKQSIEYLTSLDPKDYLAK
;
A
#
# COMPACT_ATOMS: atom_id res chain seq x y z
N PHE A 1 47.35 -8.80 -25.46
CA PHE A 1 47.66 -7.73 -24.48
C PHE A 1 47.36 -6.29 -24.97
N ASN A 2 47.04 -6.03 -26.24
CA ASN A 2 46.81 -4.65 -26.74
C ASN A 2 45.43 -4.05 -26.42
N THR A 3 44.54 -4.77 -25.76
CA THR A 3 43.22 -4.24 -25.36
C THR A 3 43.32 -3.42 -24.08
N GLU A 4 42.51 -2.37 -23.94
CA GLU A 4 42.48 -1.56 -22.72
C GLU A 4 42.02 -2.37 -21.50
N MET A 5 41.08 -3.29 -21.69
CA MET A 5 40.66 -4.25 -20.65
C MET A 5 41.85 -5.02 -20.08
N PHE A 6 42.74 -5.52 -20.95
CA PHE A 6 43.91 -6.27 -20.52
C PHE A 6 44.88 -5.38 -19.72
N LYS A 7 45.21 -4.20 -20.24
CA LYS A 7 46.11 -3.25 -19.55
C LYS A 7 45.58 -2.84 -18.18
N GLN A 8 44.27 -2.61 -18.07
CA GLN A 8 43.63 -2.24 -16.82
C GLN A 8 43.68 -3.37 -15.79
N ARG A 9 43.32 -4.60 -16.18
CA ARG A 9 43.38 -5.76 -15.28
C ARG A 9 44.81 -6.10 -14.89
N PHE A 10 45.74 -6.05 -15.84
CA PHE A 10 47.17 -6.20 -15.57
C PHE A 10 47.64 -5.22 -14.50
N ARG A 11 47.23 -3.94 -14.56
CA ARG A 11 47.58 -2.93 -13.56
C ARG A 11 47.09 -3.30 -12.16
N HIS A 12 45.90 -3.90 -12.04
CA HIS A 12 45.35 -4.34 -10.76
C HIS A 12 46.14 -5.54 -10.21
N CYS A 13 46.46 -6.53 -11.05
CA CYS A 13 47.30 -7.66 -10.68
C CYS A 13 48.71 -7.21 -10.30
N ALA A 14 49.34 -6.36 -11.11
CA ALA A 14 50.66 -5.78 -10.86
C ALA A 14 50.70 -4.91 -9.59
N SER A 15 49.60 -4.23 -9.25
CA SER A 15 49.50 -3.49 -8.00
C SER A 15 49.38 -4.41 -6.78
N ARG A 16 48.63 -5.52 -6.89
CA ARG A 16 48.48 -6.51 -5.81
C ARG A 16 49.75 -7.34 -5.60
N SER A 17 50.50 -7.61 -6.67
CA SER A 17 51.81 -8.28 -6.61
C SER A 17 52.96 -7.33 -6.24
N PHE A 18 52.67 -6.08 -5.89
CA PHE A 18 53.65 -5.03 -5.55
C PHE A 18 54.65 -4.68 -6.66
N MET A 19 54.41 -5.09 -7.91
CA MET A 19 55.18 -4.67 -9.08
C MET A 19 54.97 -3.19 -9.41
N VAL A 20 53.76 -2.70 -9.14
CA VAL A 20 53.42 -1.27 -9.22
C VAL A 20 53.03 -0.77 -7.84
N LEU A 21 53.92 0.02 -7.24
CA LEU A 21 53.67 0.62 -5.92
C LEU A 21 52.67 1.77 -6.00
N ARG A 22 51.73 1.81 -5.06
CA ARG A 22 50.80 2.94 -4.85
C ARG A 22 51.42 4.06 -4.02
N ARG A 23 52.34 3.70 -3.11
CA ARG A 23 53.09 4.59 -2.23
C ARG A 23 54.59 4.32 -2.35
N TYR A 24 55.38 5.37 -2.35
CA TYR A 24 56.83 5.26 -2.33
C TYR A 24 57.41 6.27 -1.35
N LYS A 25 58.19 5.78 -0.38
CA LYS A 25 58.80 6.58 0.69
C LYS A 25 57.80 7.51 1.40
N GLY A 26 56.63 6.97 1.75
CA GLY A 26 55.59 7.71 2.47
C GLY A 26 54.76 8.69 1.62
N ARG A 27 54.98 8.76 0.30
CA ARG A 27 54.20 9.63 -0.61
C ARG A 27 53.37 8.80 -1.58
N ASP A 28 52.15 9.26 -1.87
CA ASP A 28 51.28 8.67 -2.88
C ASP A 28 51.83 8.95 -4.29
N ILE A 29 51.78 7.92 -5.16
CA ILE A 29 52.15 8.05 -6.57
C ILE A 29 50.89 8.40 -7.36
N SER A 30 50.97 9.42 -8.22
CA SER A 30 49.83 9.80 -9.07
C SER A 30 49.38 8.66 -10.00
N VAL A 31 48.08 8.60 -10.29
CA VAL A 31 47.46 7.55 -11.12
C VAL A 31 48.12 7.46 -12.50
N ALA A 32 48.39 8.62 -13.13
CA ALA A 32 49.10 8.67 -14.42
C ALA A 32 50.50 8.05 -14.36
N ARG A 33 51.24 8.26 -13.26
CA ARG A 33 52.56 7.63 -13.07
C ARG A 33 52.45 6.12 -12.81
N GLN A 34 51.43 5.67 -12.09
CA GLN A 34 51.16 4.24 -11.90
C GLN A 34 50.84 3.56 -13.24
N GLN A 35 50.05 4.21 -14.08
CA GLN A 35 49.72 3.74 -15.42
C GLN A 35 50.96 3.60 -16.32
N LEU A 36 51.78 4.65 -16.43
CA LEU A 36 53.01 4.60 -17.22
C LEU A 36 53.99 3.51 -16.74
N ARG A 37 54.08 3.28 -15.42
CA ARG A 37 54.91 2.20 -14.85
C ARG A 37 54.34 0.82 -15.17
N SER A 38 53.03 0.65 -15.02
CA SER A 38 52.34 -0.58 -15.37
C SER A 38 52.52 -0.93 -16.85
N ASP A 39 52.39 0.04 -17.74
CA ASP A 39 52.54 -0.17 -19.19
C ASP A 39 53.98 -0.55 -19.57
N ARG A 40 54.98 0.01 -18.89
CA ARG A 40 56.39 -0.39 -19.08
C ARG A 40 56.65 -1.81 -18.60
N ILE A 41 56.15 -2.16 -17.41
CA ILE A 41 56.31 -3.50 -16.86
C ILE A 41 55.58 -4.53 -17.73
N LEU A 42 54.38 -4.20 -18.23
CA LEU A 42 53.63 -5.06 -19.14
C LEU A 42 54.42 -5.38 -20.41
N LYS A 43 55.07 -4.38 -21.02
CA LYS A 43 55.91 -4.59 -22.20
C LYS A 43 57.07 -5.54 -21.90
N LEU A 44 57.78 -5.32 -20.80
CA LEU A 44 58.90 -6.17 -20.39
C LEU A 44 58.47 -7.61 -20.10
N LEU A 45 57.36 -7.78 -19.38
CA LEU A 45 56.86 -9.10 -19.00
C LEU A 45 56.18 -9.84 -20.14
N SER A 46 55.76 -9.13 -21.20
CA SER A 46 55.17 -9.77 -22.39
C SER A 46 56.17 -10.63 -23.18
N GLU A 47 57.46 -10.41 -22.98
CA GLU A 47 58.54 -11.20 -23.58
C GLU A 47 58.90 -12.45 -22.76
N ILE A 48 58.41 -12.55 -21.51
CA ILE A 48 58.67 -13.66 -20.62
C ILE A 48 57.48 -14.63 -20.67
N PRO A 49 57.68 -15.89 -21.13
CA PRO A 49 56.61 -16.88 -21.15
C PRO A 49 56.17 -17.26 -19.73
N GLU A 50 54.88 -17.57 -19.56
CA GLU A 50 54.28 -18.15 -18.34
C GLU A 50 54.51 -17.33 -17.06
N PHE A 51 54.62 -16.00 -17.18
CA PHE A 51 54.80 -15.17 -16.01
C PHE A 51 53.53 -15.16 -15.12
N PRO A 52 53.62 -15.45 -13.80
CA PRO A 52 52.43 -15.67 -12.96
C PRO A 52 51.42 -14.52 -12.93
N VAL A 53 51.89 -13.26 -12.94
CA VAL A 53 50.99 -12.09 -12.95
C VAL A 53 50.30 -11.91 -14.30
N MET A 54 50.93 -12.35 -15.38
CA MET A 54 50.31 -12.36 -16.71
C MET A 54 49.24 -13.45 -16.78
N GLU A 55 49.52 -14.65 -16.29
CA GLU A 55 48.54 -15.74 -16.22
C GLU A 55 47.35 -15.37 -15.34
N GLU A 56 47.59 -14.79 -14.17
CA GLU A 56 46.52 -14.31 -13.29
C GLU A 56 45.68 -13.23 -13.96
N THR A 57 46.31 -12.34 -14.75
CA THR A 57 45.57 -11.35 -15.54
C THR A 57 44.66 -12.00 -16.57
N TYR A 58 45.12 -13.04 -17.27
CA TYR A 58 44.27 -13.81 -18.18
C TYR A 58 43.15 -14.54 -17.43
N ASN A 59 43.45 -15.17 -16.29
CA ASN A 59 42.46 -15.85 -15.46
C ASN A 59 41.36 -14.90 -14.97
N GLU A 60 41.70 -13.71 -14.49
CA GLU A 60 40.70 -12.73 -14.08
C GLU A 60 39.86 -12.25 -15.26
N ILE A 61 40.47 -12.02 -16.42
CA ILE A 61 39.71 -11.59 -17.60
C ILE A 61 38.75 -12.69 -18.02
N LEU A 62 39.22 -13.93 -18.15
CA LEU A 62 38.40 -15.03 -18.65
C LEU A 62 37.32 -15.46 -17.65
N ASN A 63 37.63 -15.53 -16.37
CA ASN A 63 36.70 -16.07 -15.36
C ASN A 63 35.88 -15.01 -14.64
N ILE A 64 36.43 -13.81 -14.40
CA ILE A 64 35.74 -12.76 -13.63
C ILE A 64 35.05 -11.76 -14.57
N VAL A 65 35.76 -11.28 -15.59
CA VAL A 65 35.19 -10.26 -16.50
C VAL A 65 34.28 -10.87 -17.54
N MET A 66 34.73 -11.96 -18.16
CA MET A 66 34.01 -12.62 -19.25
C MET A 66 33.13 -13.79 -18.79
N ASP A 67 33.31 -14.25 -17.54
CA ASP A 67 32.58 -15.38 -16.94
C ASP A 67 32.47 -16.59 -17.89
N LEU A 68 33.63 -16.98 -18.44
CA LEU A 68 33.75 -18.06 -19.41
C LEU A 68 33.10 -19.39 -18.95
N PRO A 69 33.21 -19.81 -17.66
CA PRO A 69 32.57 -21.04 -17.20
C PRO A 69 31.04 -21.00 -17.38
N ASN A 70 30.38 -19.91 -16.98
CA ASN A 70 28.93 -19.78 -17.13
C ASN A 70 28.53 -19.58 -18.59
N ALA A 71 29.32 -18.85 -19.38
CA ALA A 71 29.07 -18.70 -20.81
C ALA A 71 29.04 -20.06 -21.54
N LYS A 72 30.00 -20.95 -21.22
CA LYS A 72 30.02 -22.32 -21.76
C LYS A 72 28.79 -23.11 -21.33
N GLU A 73 28.36 -22.95 -20.08
CA GLU A 73 27.18 -23.65 -19.56
C GLU A 73 25.89 -23.20 -20.27
N VAL A 74 25.72 -21.89 -20.50
CA VAL A 74 24.56 -21.37 -21.22
C VAL A 74 24.53 -21.90 -22.65
N LEU A 75 25.67 -21.89 -23.36
CA LEU A 75 25.76 -22.44 -24.72
C LEU A 75 25.43 -23.93 -24.75
N ARG A 76 25.96 -24.70 -23.80
CA ARG A 76 25.65 -26.13 -23.67
C ARG A 76 24.16 -26.39 -23.43
N LYS A 77 23.50 -25.58 -22.59
CA LYS A 77 22.05 -25.68 -22.36
C LYS A 77 21.23 -25.33 -23.60
N ILE A 78 21.70 -24.39 -24.42
CA ILE A 78 21.07 -24.07 -25.71
C ILE A 78 21.26 -25.23 -26.69
N GLU A 79 22.47 -25.79 -26.81
CA GLU A 79 22.78 -26.94 -27.68
C GLU A 79 21.99 -28.19 -27.28
N ASN A 80 21.83 -28.44 -25.98
CA ASN A 80 21.05 -29.56 -25.45
C ASN A 80 19.52 -29.35 -25.53
N GLY A 81 19.06 -28.17 -25.93
CA GLY A 81 17.64 -27.83 -25.98
C GLY A 81 16.97 -27.60 -24.62
N GLU A 82 17.74 -27.48 -23.55
CA GLU A 82 17.25 -27.09 -22.21
C GLU A 82 16.85 -25.61 -22.15
N THR A 83 17.49 -24.77 -22.97
CA THR A 83 17.20 -23.34 -23.08
C THR A 83 16.74 -23.00 -24.50
N GLU A 84 15.52 -22.48 -24.62
CA GLU A 84 14.97 -21.98 -25.89
C GLU A 84 15.40 -20.53 -26.14
N VAL A 85 15.88 -20.22 -27.34
CA VAL A 85 16.22 -18.84 -27.75
C VAL A 85 15.08 -18.27 -28.58
N LYS A 86 14.43 -17.20 -28.10
CA LYS A 86 13.37 -16.49 -28.81
C LYS A 86 13.85 -15.14 -29.28
N LEU A 87 13.65 -14.86 -30.57
CA LEU A 87 13.81 -13.52 -31.12
C LEU A 87 12.53 -12.74 -30.86
N LEU A 88 12.63 -11.71 -30.02
CA LEU A 88 11.55 -10.75 -29.80
C LEU A 88 11.65 -9.62 -30.83
N GLY A 89 10.51 -9.20 -31.37
CA GLY A 89 10.45 -8.06 -32.29
C GLY A 89 10.68 -6.72 -31.59
N TYR A 90 10.76 -5.64 -32.38
CA TYR A 90 10.80 -4.29 -31.85
C TYR A 90 9.58 -4.05 -30.94
N THR A 91 9.85 -3.57 -29.73
CA THR A 91 8.84 -3.24 -28.72
C THR A 91 8.89 -1.73 -28.49
N ASP A 92 7.74 -1.12 -28.24
CA ASP A 92 7.62 0.34 -28.03
C ASP A 92 8.34 0.84 -26.76
N ALA A 93 8.69 -0.07 -25.84
CA ALA A 93 9.44 0.22 -24.63
C ALA A 93 10.73 -0.61 -24.56
N PRO A 94 11.87 0.00 -24.20
CA PRO A 94 13.11 -0.73 -24.02
C PRO A 94 13.04 -1.68 -22.81
N SER A 95 13.82 -2.75 -22.86
CA SER A 95 13.99 -3.65 -21.70
C SER A 95 14.67 -2.93 -20.55
N VAL A 96 14.36 -3.31 -19.29
CA VAL A 96 15.03 -2.80 -18.07
C VAL A 96 16.55 -2.94 -18.18
N PHE A 97 17.01 -4.04 -18.78
CA PHE A 97 18.44 -4.30 -19.00
C PHE A 97 19.09 -3.31 -19.99
N ALA A 98 18.30 -2.71 -20.89
CA ALA A 98 18.77 -1.74 -21.86
C ALA A 98 18.78 -0.30 -21.30
N HIS A 99 18.10 -0.01 -20.19
CA HIS A 99 18.03 1.34 -19.62
C HIS A 99 19.41 1.94 -19.34
N ASN A 100 20.32 1.15 -18.76
CA ASN A 100 21.69 1.61 -18.48
C ASN A 100 22.47 1.93 -19.76
N ILE A 101 22.25 1.18 -20.84
CA ILE A 101 22.89 1.40 -22.13
C ILE A 101 22.33 2.67 -22.80
N ILE A 102 21.01 2.87 -22.74
CA ILE A 102 20.33 4.06 -23.25
C ILE A 102 20.83 5.31 -22.51
N LEU A 103 20.89 5.25 -21.17
CA LEU A 103 21.43 6.35 -20.36
C LEU A 103 22.90 6.64 -20.65
N ALA A 104 23.71 5.62 -20.93
CA ALA A 104 25.11 5.79 -21.29
C ALA A 104 25.30 6.40 -22.68
N GLY A 105 24.41 6.12 -23.63
CA GLY A 105 24.44 6.75 -24.96
C GLY A 105 23.96 8.20 -24.97
N ILE A 106 23.15 8.59 -23.99
CA ILE A 106 22.57 9.95 -23.87
C ILE A 106 23.44 10.88 -23.01
N SER A 107 24.41 10.33 -22.24
CA SER A 107 25.29 11.13 -21.38
C SER A 107 26.18 12.13 -22.12
N ASP A 108 26.34 11.98 -23.44
CA ASP A 108 27.08 12.93 -24.27
C ASP A 108 26.28 14.21 -24.58
N ILE A 109 24.97 14.25 -24.25
CA ILE A 109 24.05 15.32 -24.70
C ILE A 109 23.35 16.04 -23.53
N VAL A 110 23.23 15.45 -22.32
CA VAL A 110 22.29 15.94 -21.29
C VAL A 110 22.88 16.01 -19.86
N LEU A 111 22.42 16.99 -19.07
CA LEU A 111 22.78 17.24 -17.66
C LEU A 111 22.39 16.08 -16.72
N MET A 112 23.05 15.97 -15.56
CA MET A 112 22.82 14.87 -14.59
C MET A 112 21.39 14.81 -14.03
N GLU A 113 20.68 15.95 -13.97
CA GLU A 113 19.30 16.03 -13.48
C GLU A 113 18.32 15.35 -14.46
N ASP A 114 18.49 15.59 -15.76
CA ASP A 114 17.68 15.02 -16.82
C ASP A 114 17.90 13.51 -17.00
N ARG A 115 19.08 13.01 -16.62
CA ARG A 115 19.38 11.57 -16.57
C ARG A 115 18.44 10.84 -15.59
N SER A 116 18.14 11.46 -14.46
CA SER A 116 17.28 10.90 -13.43
C SER A 116 15.81 10.96 -13.85
N ALA A 117 15.40 12.04 -14.52
CA ALA A 117 14.05 12.19 -15.08
C ALA A 117 13.78 11.16 -16.19
N LEU A 118 14.72 10.97 -17.11
CA LEU A 118 14.57 10.00 -18.20
C LEU A 118 14.49 8.56 -17.69
N LEU A 119 15.30 8.21 -16.69
CA LEU A 119 15.23 6.87 -16.07
C LEU A 119 13.87 6.63 -15.40
N LYS A 120 13.33 7.65 -14.71
CA LYS A 120 11.99 7.60 -14.14
C LYS A 120 10.93 7.40 -15.23
N GLU A 121 11.02 8.11 -16.35
CA GLU A 121 10.07 7.98 -17.46
C GLU A 121 10.10 6.58 -18.11
N LEU A 122 11.29 6.03 -18.35
CA LEU A 122 11.44 4.67 -18.88
C LEU A 122 10.89 3.62 -17.90
N HIS A 123 11.06 3.86 -16.60
CA HIS A 123 10.50 3.00 -15.56
C HIS A 123 8.97 3.11 -15.48
N MET A 124 8.41 4.32 -15.63
CA MET A 124 6.96 4.56 -15.67
C MET A 124 6.28 3.78 -16.80
N LYS A 125 6.83 3.82 -18.02
CA LYS A 125 6.28 3.08 -19.18
C LYS A 125 6.27 1.56 -18.98
N LEU A 126 7.18 1.02 -18.17
CA LEU A 126 7.18 -0.39 -17.79
C LEU A 126 6.14 -0.67 -16.69
N LEU A 127 6.06 0.19 -15.67
CA LEU A 127 5.09 0.05 -14.58
C LEU A 127 3.66 0.13 -15.10
N GLU A 128 3.35 1.05 -16.02
CA GLU A 128 2.03 1.12 -16.68
C GLU A 128 1.63 -0.17 -17.40
N ARG A 129 2.60 -0.98 -17.83
CA ARG A 129 2.37 -2.24 -18.55
C ARG A 129 2.26 -3.45 -17.61
N VAL A 130 2.83 -3.36 -16.41
CA VAL A 130 2.87 -4.44 -15.41
C VAL A 130 1.77 -4.26 -14.35
N ILE A 131 1.45 -3.02 -14.00
CA ILE A 131 0.43 -2.68 -12.99
C ILE A 131 -0.97 -2.82 -13.61
N PRO A 132 -1.89 -3.62 -13.01
CA PRO A 132 -3.28 -3.70 -13.45
C PRO A 132 -3.96 -2.33 -13.46
N LYS A 133 -4.85 -2.06 -14.42
CA LYS A 133 -5.61 -0.79 -14.53
C LYS A 133 -6.34 -0.38 -13.24
N GLU A 134 -6.65 -1.34 -12.37
CA GLU A 134 -7.31 -1.15 -11.07
C GLU A 134 -6.40 -0.46 -10.04
N GLU A 135 -5.08 -0.73 -10.08
CA GLU A 135 -4.07 -0.09 -9.20
C GLU A 135 -3.64 1.29 -9.75
N LEU A 136 -3.71 1.51 -11.06
CA LEU A 136 -3.50 2.84 -11.66
C LEU A 136 -4.56 3.86 -11.22
N ALA A 137 -5.76 3.42 -10.84
CA ALA A 137 -6.83 4.30 -10.35
C ALA A 137 -6.51 4.94 -8.98
N THR A 138 -5.64 4.31 -8.18
CA THR A 138 -5.22 4.83 -6.86
C THR A 138 -3.99 5.73 -6.92
N VAL A 139 -3.36 5.83 -8.09
CA VAL A 139 -2.17 6.66 -8.32
C VAL A 139 -2.58 8.12 -8.49
N PHE A 140 -1.99 9.00 -7.68
CA PHE A 140 -2.14 10.46 -7.76
C PHE A 140 -1.00 11.08 -8.58
N GLU A 141 -1.22 12.30 -9.09
CA GLU A 141 -0.12 13.09 -9.65
C GLU A 141 0.79 13.57 -8.51
N GLU A 142 2.11 13.42 -8.68
CA GLU A 142 3.09 13.78 -7.64
C GLU A 142 3.00 15.26 -7.25
N SER A 143 2.79 16.15 -8.22
CA SER A 143 2.58 17.59 -8.01
C SER A 143 1.36 17.89 -7.13
N GLU A 144 0.24 17.20 -7.34
CA GLU A 144 -0.99 17.38 -6.56
C GLU A 144 -0.80 16.96 -5.10
N VAL A 145 -0.14 15.82 -4.88
CA VAL A 145 0.15 15.29 -3.54
C VAL A 145 1.11 16.20 -2.79
N ILE A 146 2.20 16.62 -3.43
CA ILE A 146 3.14 17.57 -2.82
C ILE A 146 2.44 18.87 -2.45
N ALA A 147 1.62 19.42 -3.36
CA ALA A 147 0.85 20.64 -3.09
C ALA A 147 -0.17 20.45 -1.95
N TYR A 148 -0.80 19.28 -1.85
CA TYR A 148 -1.71 18.96 -0.75
C TYR A 148 -0.99 18.99 0.61
N PHE A 149 0.07 18.20 0.79
CA PHE A 149 0.77 18.12 2.07
C PHE A 149 1.49 19.42 2.43
N HIS A 150 1.98 20.18 1.45
CA HIS A 150 2.55 21.51 1.69
C HIS A 150 1.52 22.53 2.21
N ASN A 151 0.27 22.44 1.75
CA ASN A 151 -0.80 23.38 2.12
C ASN A 151 -1.66 22.90 3.29
N LYS A 152 -1.62 21.60 3.61
CA LYS A 152 -2.39 20.98 4.69
C LYS A 152 -2.07 21.59 6.05
N VAL A 153 -0.80 21.91 6.30
CA VAL A 153 -0.34 22.46 7.58
C VAL A 153 0.29 23.82 7.34
N LYS A 154 -0.22 24.85 8.03
CA LYS A 154 0.35 26.20 8.06
C LYS A 154 0.26 26.76 9.47
N ILE A 155 1.27 27.53 9.85
CA ILE A 155 1.34 28.25 11.13
C ILE A 155 1.07 29.72 10.84
N ARG A 156 -0.10 30.20 11.24
CA ARG A 156 -0.54 31.59 11.04
C ARG A 156 -0.56 32.38 12.32
N ASP A 157 -0.78 31.70 13.45
CA ASP A 157 -0.82 32.32 14.75
C ASP A 157 -0.01 31.53 15.80
N LYS A 158 -0.12 31.99 17.04
CA LYS A 158 0.58 31.41 18.19
C LYS A 158 0.00 30.06 18.61
N GLU A 159 -1.29 29.81 18.40
CA GLU A 159 -1.93 28.54 18.75
C GLU A 159 -1.56 27.45 17.74
N ASP A 160 -1.43 27.81 16.46
CA ASP A 160 -0.99 26.92 15.40
C ASP A 160 0.40 26.33 15.66
N ILE A 161 1.31 27.04 16.33
CA ILE A 161 2.62 26.51 16.72
C ILE A 161 2.45 25.30 17.63
N MET A 162 1.55 25.40 18.62
CA MET A 162 1.28 24.30 19.54
C MET A 162 0.56 23.16 18.83
N ASN A 163 -0.40 23.44 17.97
CA ASN A 163 -1.09 22.43 17.16
C ASN A 163 -0.13 21.69 16.22
N PHE A 164 0.83 22.40 15.62
CA PHE A 164 1.89 21.83 14.81
C PHE A 164 2.76 20.86 15.63
N LEU A 165 3.25 21.29 16.79
CA LEU A 165 4.12 20.47 17.64
C LEU A 165 3.41 19.26 18.28
N ARG A 166 2.08 19.33 18.48
CA ARG A 166 1.27 18.19 18.93
C ARG A 166 1.17 17.11 17.87
N ASN A 167 1.03 17.49 16.60
CA ASN A 167 0.87 16.54 15.51
C ASN A 167 2.20 16.10 14.89
N ALA A 168 3.31 16.80 15.19
CA ALA A 168 4.62 16.46 14.64
C ALA A 168 5.25 15.26 15.37
N PRO A 169 5.98 14.38 14.66
CA PRO A 169 6.78 13.30 15.27
C PRO A 169 8.08 13.84 15.89
N GLY A 170 8.03 15.04 16.47
CA GLY A 170 9.17 15.85 16.89
C GLY A 170 9.59 16.83 15.78
N ALA A 171 9.82 18.09 16.16
CA ALA A 171 10.19 19.13 15.22
C ALA A 171 11.41 19.92 15.67
N ASP A 172 12.13 20.51 14.72
CA ASP A 172 13.17 21.50 14.99
C ASP A 172 12.53 22.90 15.10
N ILE A 173 12.82 23.59 16.21
CA ILE A 173 12.34 24.95 16.47
C ILE A 173 13.45 26.00 16.34
N LEU A 174 14.68 25.58 16.08
CA LEU A 174 15.86 26.44 16.02
C LEU A 174 16.46 26.51 14.62
N HIS A 175 16.49 25.37 13.92
CA HIS A 175 17.11 25.23 12.60
C HIS A 175 16.12 24.70 11.56
N ARG A 176 16.40 24.96 10.28
CA ARG A 176 15.64 24.43 9.15
C ARG A 176 16.11 23.03 8.79
N ARG A 177 15.81 22.04 9.64
CA ARG A 177 16.23 20.65 9.44
C ARG A 177 15.10 19.67 9.70
N GLY A 178 14.80 18.81 8.72
CA GLY A 178 13.70 17.86 8.86
C GLY A 178 12.37 18.59 9.06
N ILE A 179 11.43 17.99 9.80
CA ILE A 179 10.19 18.69 10.18
C ILE A 179 10.55 19.85 11.10
N ASN A 180 10.26 21.08 10.68
CA ASN A 180 10.63 22.29 11.39
C ASN A 180 9.53 23.33 11.28
N ILE A 181 9.42 24.23 12.25
CA ILE A 181 8.35 25.25 12.27
C ILE A 181 8.52 26.30 11.16
N PHE A 182 9.72 26.51 10.64
CA PHE A 182 10.01 27.62 9.72
C PHE A 182 9.45 27.39 8.32
N GLU A 183 9.47 26.15 7.81
CA GLU A 183 8.91 25.82 6.49
C GLU A 183 7.39 25.91 6.44
N TYR A 184 6.73 25.75 7.59
CA TYR A 184 5.28 25.75 7.70
C TYR A 184 4.73 27.09 8.19
N SER A 185 5.59 28.07 8.52
CA SER A 185 5.18 29.36 9.09
C SER A 185 4.95 30.44 8.04
N GLU A 186 3.79 31.09 8.13
CA GLU A 186 3.46 32.34 7.41
C GLU A 186 3.80 33.59 8.26
N LEU A 187 4.17 33.41 9.53
CA LEU A 187 4.59 34.48 10.44
C LEU A 187 6.01 34.98 10.12
N PRO A 188 6.29 36.29 10.37
CA PRO A 188 7.66 36.81 10.37
C PRO A 188 8.55 36.08 11.38
N LEU A 189 9.83 35.86 11.00
CA LEU A 189 10.78 35.07 11.79
C LEU A 189 10.91 35.55 13.26
N GLU A 190 10.98 36.86 13.47
CA GLU A 190 11.10 37.45 14.82
C GLU A 190 9.88 37.14 15.69
N LYS A 191 8.66 37.24 15.13
CA LYS A 191 7.43 36.92 15.88
C LYS A 191 7.37 35.43 16.23
N LEU A 192 7.74 34.57 15.28
CA LEU A 192 7.78 33.13 15.49
C LEU A 192 8.77 32.77 16.61
N GLN A 193 9.99 33.32 16.57
CA GLN A 193 11.01 33.09 17.59
C GLN A 193 10.54 33.57 18.98
N ASN A 194 9.96 34.77 19.07
CA ASN A 194 9.43 35.29 20.33
C ASN A 194 8.35 34.39 20.95
N TYR A 195 7.42 33.88 20.14
CA TYR A 195 6.39 32.95 20.64
C TYR A 195 6.97 31.62 21.09
N VAL A 196 7.94 31.08 20.35
CA VAL A 196 8.62 29.84 20.71
C VAL A 196 9.39 30.01 22.03
N GLU A 197 10.16 31.09 22.18
CA GLU A 197 10.86 31.41 23.42
C GLU A 197 9.91 31.54 24.61
N GLU A 198 8.77 32.22 24.43
CA GLU A 198 7.73 32.34 25.46
C GLU A 198 7.18 30.96 25.87
N PHE A 199 6.93 30.08 24.90
CA PHE A 199 6.40 28.74 25.18
C PHE A 199 7.44 27.81 25.83
N VAL A 200 8.71 27.91 25.43
CA VAL A 200 9.83 27.20 26.07
C VAL A 200 10.01 27.69 27.51
N ALA A 201 9.97 29.01 27.74
CA ALA A 201 10.05 29.59 29.09
C ALA A 201 8.94 29.06 30.00
N ARG A 202 7.70 29.04 29.51
CA ARG A 202 6.53 28.50 30.23
C ARG A 202 6.49 26.98 30.35
N GLY A 203 7.44 26.25 29.76
CA GLY A 203 7.49 24.78 29.81
C GLY A 203 6.48 24.07 28.90
N LYS A 204 5.77 24.79 28.03
CA LYS A 204 4.80 24.18 27.10
C LYS A 204 5.47 23.43 25.96
N ILE A 205 6.65 23.89 25.54
CA ILE A 205 7.51 23.22 24.56
C ILE A 205 8.69 22.62 25.33
N VAL A 206 8.89 21.33 25.17
CA VAL A 206 9.92 20.55 25.87
C VAL A 206 10.89 19.92 24.88
N SER A 207 12.14 19.77 25.29
CA SER A 207 13.17 19.14 24.47
C SER A 207 13.11 17.61 24.57
N VAL A 208 13.23 16.92 23.45
CA VAL A 208 13.24 15.45 23.37
C VAL A 208 14.43 14.99 22.54
N TYR A 209 14.93 13.79 22.81
CA TYR A 209 16.11 13.24 22.15
C TYR A 209 15.79 11.94 21.44
N THR A 210 15.85 11.94 20.11
CA THR A 210 15.72 10.73 19.29
C THR A 210 17.11 10.28 18.82
N THR A 211 17.48 10.56 17.58
CA THR A 211 18.88 10.55 17.11
C THR A 211 19.56 11.91 17.30
N ARG A 212 18.75 12.96 17.41
CA ARG A 212 19.15 14.35 17.59
C ARG A 212 18.21 15.05 18.57
N LEU A 213 18.59 16.24 18.99
CA LEU A 213 17.74 17.11 19.80
C LEU A 213 16.59 17.65 18.95
N LEU A 214 15.37 17.44 19.42
CA LEU A 214 14.11 17.92 18.84
C LEU A 214 13.24 18.53 19.94
N TRP A 215 12.10 19.08 19.56
CA TRP A 215 11.14 19.68 20.47
C TRP A 215 9.73 19.19 20.17
N THR A 216 8.93 19.09 21.23
CA THR A 216 7.53 18.70 21.17
C THR A 216 6.76 19.35 22.31
N THR A 217 5.48 19.03 22.45
CA THR A 217 4.64 19.48 23.56
C THR A 217 4.79 18.58 24.78
N GLU A 218 4.51 19.10 25.96
CA GLU A 218 4.52 18.31 27.21
C GLU A 218 3.66 17.05 27.11
N ASP A 219 2.47 17.16 26.51
CA ASP A 219 1.52 16.05 26.31
C ASP A 219 2.14 14.87 25.52
N ASN A 220 3.04 15.16 24.59
CA ASN A 220 3.69 14.16 23.74
C ASN A 220 4.99 13.61 24.34
N LEU A 221 5.50 14.19 25.43
CA LEU A 221 6.73 13.74 26.07
C LEU A 221 6.75 12.22 26.35
N PRO A 222 5.67 11.60 26.87
CA PRO A 222 5.69 10.17 27.22
C PRO A 222 5.87 9.25 26.00
N ILE A 223 5.49 9.71 24.81
CA ILE A 223 5.70 8.98 23.55
C ILE A 223 7.19 8.77 23.31
N PHE A 224 7.98 9.85 23.45
CA PHE A 224 9.40 9.83 23.15
C PHE A 224 10.24 9.15 24.24
N SER A 225 9.92 9.37 25.52
CA SER A 225 10.60 8.70 26.62
C SER A 225 10.36 7.20 26.64
N THR A 226 9.19 6.72 26.19
CA THR A 226 8.90 5.28 26.07
C THR A 226 9.74 4.62 24.97
N LEU A 227 9.97 5.33 23.86
CA LEU A 227 10.57 4.73 22.65
C LEU A 227 12.08 4.96 22.52
N TYR A 228 12.59 6.10 22.98
CA TYR A 228 13.98 6.51 22.75
C TYR A 228 14.83 6.61 24.01
N ALA A 229 14.25 6.44 25.20
CA ALA A 229 15.04 6.53 26.43
C ALA A 229 16.13 5.47 26.46
N LYS A 230 17.34 5.90 26.81
CA LYS A 230 18.50 5.04 27.03
C LYS A 230 18.83 4.96 28.51
N GLU A 231 19.54 3.91 28.90
CA GLU A 231 20.10 3.80 30.25
C GLU A 231 21.18 4.86 30.47
N CYS A 232 21.27 5.36 31.70
CA CYS A 232 22.32 6.28 32.11
C CYS A 232 22.83 5.89 33.50
N GLU A 233 24.12 5.63 33.60
CA GLU A 233 24.77 5.10 34.81
C GLU A 233 25.09 6.19 35.83
N GLU A 234 25.50 7.36 35.35
CA GLU A 234 25.88 8.49 36.19
C GLU A 234 24.78 9.56 36.21
N LEU A 235 24.40 9.98 37.42
CA LEU A 235 23.38 10.98 37.67
C LEU A 235 23.95 12.15 38.48
N ILE A 236 23.49 13.36 38.16
CA ILE A 236 23.76 14.57 38.92
C ILE A 236 22.44 15.12 39.43
N GLU A 237 22.38 15.41 40.72
CA GLU A 237 21.25 16.10 41.33
C GLU A 237 21.48 17.61 41.38
N PHE A 238 20.47 18.37 40.96
CA PHE A 238 20.43 19.83 41.02
C PHE A 238 18.97 20.29 40.99
N GLU A 239 18.69 21.41 41.66
CA GLU A 239 17.34 21.99 41.70
C GLU A 239 17.20 23.20 40.78
N GLY A 240 16.01 23.34 40.18
CA GLY A 240 15.65 24.48 39.33
C GLY A 240 16.25 24.44 37.91
N GLU A 241 16.23 25.60 37.26
CA GLU A 241 16.79 25.81 35.91
C GLU A 241 18.19 26.41 36.03
N LYS A 242 19.22 25.67 35.63
CA LYS A 242 20.62 26.08 35.81
C LYS A 242 21.47 25.92 34.56
N LYS A 243 22.49 26.78 34.43
CA LYS A 243 23.52 26.62 33.39
C LYS A 243 24.51 25.53 33.78
N VAL A 244 25.22 24.99 32.79
CA VAL A 244 26.22 23.93 33.02
C VAL A 244 27.33 24.42 33.95
N GLU A 245 27.72 25.70 33.85
CA GLU A 245 28.73 26.31 34.68
C GLU A 245 28.31 26.38 36.16
N ASP A 246 27.04 26.61 36.44
CA ASP A 246 26.52 26.72 37.81
C ASP A 246 26.33 25.34 38.43
N ILE A 247 25.85 24.37 37.66
CA ILE A 247 25.78 22.95 38.09
C ILE A 247 27.19 22.44 38.43
N ALA A 248 28.19 22.76 37.60
CA ALA A 248 29.57 22.36 37.85
C ALA A 248 30.16 22.93 39.15
N LYS A 249 29.79 24.18 39.51
CA LYS A 249 30.19 24.79 40.79
C LYS A 249 29.53 24.09 41.97
N GLU A 250 28.24 23.76 41.89
CA GLU A 250 27.50 23.10 42.96
C GLU A 250 27.97 21.66 43.19
N THR A 251 28.29 20.94 42.12
CA THR A 251 28.71 19.53 42.21
C THR A 251 30.21 19.37 42.42
N GLY A 252 31.00 20.45 42.35
CA GLY A 252 32.46 20.41 42.40
C GLY A 252 33.13 19.66 41.25
N LYS A 253 32.41 19.41 40.15
CA LYS A 253 32.89 18.65 38.98
C LYS A 253 33.40 19.61 37.89
N LYS A 254 34.19 19.10 36.95
CA LYS A 254 34.62 19.90 35.79
C LYS A 254 33.42 20.13 34.84
N VAL A 255 33.35 21.32 34.23
CA VAL A 255 32.28 21.68 33.27
C VAL A 255 32.14 20.66 32.13
N ALA A 256 33.26 20.11 31.64
CA ALA A 256 33.25 19.08 30.60
C ALA A 256 32.58 17.78 31.06
N GLU A 257 32.87 17.34 32.27
CA GLU A 257 32.32 16.13 32.89
C GLU A 257 30.81 16.28 33.14
N VAL A 258 30.38 17.42 33.69
CA VAL A 258 28.96 17.73 33.89
C VAL A 258 28.21 17.74 32.55
N ARG A 259 28.82 18.28 31.49
CA ARG A 259 28.21 18.30 30.16
C ARG A 259 28.02 16.89 29.59
N GLU A 260 28.93 15.97 29.84
CA GLU A 260 28.82 14.58 29.42
C GLU A 260 27.70 13.85 30.19
N ILE A 261 27.65 14.03 31.50
CA ILE A 261 26.61 13.44 32.35
C ILE A 261 25.23 13.98 31.97
N LEU A 262 25.08 15.30 31.79
CA LEU A 262 23.81 15.90 31.35
C LEU A 262 23.36 15.40 29.98
N ARG A 263 24.29 15.13 29.05
CA ARG A 263 23.95 14.51 27.75
C ARG A 263 23.48 13.07 27.90
N CYS A 264 24.05 12.32 28.83
CA CYS A 264 23.59 10.96 29.16
C CYS A 264 22.18 11.01 29.78
N MET A 265 21.98 11.89 30.77
CA MET A 265 20.67 12.09 31.41
C MET A 265 19.60 12.61 30.42
N GLU A 266 19.98 13.42 29.41
CA GLU A 266 19.07 13.87 28.35
C GLU A 266 18.55 12.70 27.52
N LYS A 267 19.44 11.77 27.15
CA LYS A 267 19.10 10.54 26.43
C LYS A 267 18.26 9.59 27.27
N ALA A 268 18.40 9.63 28.59
CA ALA A 268 17.56 8.90 29.54
C ALA A 268 16.24 9.61 29.87
N TYR A 269 15.99 10.79 29.31
CA TYR A 269 14.81 11.62 29.59
C TYR A 269 14.69 12.08 31.05
N LEU A 270 15.79 12.11 31.80
CA LEU A 270 15.85 12.52 33.21
C LEU A 270 16.10 14.03 33.40
N VAL A 271 16.57 14.70 32.33
CA VAL A 271 16.73 16.16 32.27
C VAL A 271 16.22 16.68 30.93
N GLY A 272 15.77 17.94 30.91
CA GLY A 272 15.41 18.67 29.71
C GLY A 272 16.26 19.94 29.53
N ARG A 273 16.20 20.54 28.34
CA ARG A 273 16.84 21.80 27.99
C ARG A 273 15.81 22.88 27.70
N LYS A 274 16.03 24.07 28.23
CA LYS A 274 15.40 25.31 27.79
C LYS A 274 16.44 26.19 27.13
N ILE A 275 16.06 26.84 26.04
CA ILE A 275 16.93 27.77 25.33
C ILE A 275 16.26 29.13 25.45
N LEU A 276 16.91 30.04 26.16
CA LEU A 276 16.42 31.38 26.46
C LEU A 276 17.53 32.37 26.15
N ASN A 277 17.27 33.36 25.29
CA ASN A 277 18.26 34.36 24.87
C ASN A 277 19.58 33.73 24.37
N ASN A 278 19.51 32.65 23.57
CA ASN A 278 20.65 31.85 23.09
C ASN A 278 21.49 31.15 24.18
N GLU A 279 21.04 31.11 25.43
CA GLU A 279 21.70 30.38 26.50
C GLU A 279 20.93 29.09 26.83
N VAL A 280 21.66 28.04 27.20
CA VAL A 280 21.09 26.72 27.49
C VAL A 280 20.96 26.53 29.00
N TYR A 281 19.73 26.33 29.45
CA TYR A 281 19.39 26.00 30.82
C TYR A 281 18.94 24.54 30.89
N TRP A 282 19.37 23.84 31.93
CA TRP A 282 19.01 22.47 32.21
C TRP A 282 18.07 22.41 33.41
N TYR A 283 17.12 21.47 33.36
CA TYR A 283 16.19 21.21 34.46
C TYR A 283 15.95 19.71 34.61
N ARG A 284 15.67 19.27 35.85
CA ARG A 284 15.28 17.88 36.13
C ARG A 284 13.83 17.65 35.70
N ARG A 285 13.55 16.43 35.23
CA ARG A 285 12.21 15.97 34.92
C ARG A 285 12.08 14.49 35.24
N GLU A 286 10.84 14.06 35.46
CA GLU A 286 10.53 12.65 35.67
C GLU A 286 10.30 11.95 34.33
N LYS A 287 10.73 10.69 34.26
CA LYS A 287 10.46 9.83 33.11
C LYS A 287 9.02 9.33 33.23
N ILE A 288 8.17 9.74 32.31
CA ILE A 288 6.80 9.26 32.18
C ILE A 288 6.77 8.26 31.02
N GLU A 289 6.13 7.12 31.21
CA GLU A 289 5.99 6.07 30.20
C GLU A 289 4.52 5.84 29.86
N MET A 290 4.29 5.28 28.67
CA MET A 290 2.97 4.85 28.21
C MET A 290 3.07 3.48 27.54
N GLU A 291 1.92 2.96 27.09
CA GLU A 291 1.89 1.72 26.31
C GLU A 291 2.70 1.88 25.02
N ARG A 292 3.58 0.93 24.74
CA ARG A 292 4.61 1.04 23.72
C ARG A 292 4.02 1.01 22.30
N ASP A 293 3.09 0.11 22.03
CA ASP A 293 2.49 -0.01 20.70
C ASP A 293 1.67 1.24 20.36
N TYR A 294 0.96 1.81 21.34
CA TYR A 294 0.25 3.08 21.23
C TYR A 294 1.20 4.26 20.94
N ALA A 295 2.36 4.32 21.61
CA ALA A 295 3.36 5.34 21.33
C ALA A 295 3.87 5.26 19.88
N ILE A 296 4.12 4.05 19.37
CA ILE A 296 4.52 3.81 17.97
C ILE A 296 3.39 4.23 17.02
N GLU A 297 2.15 3.86 17.32
CA GLU A 297 0.96 4.23 16.54
C GLU A 297 0.84 5.75 16.41
N MET A 298 1.04 6.49 17.51
CA MET A 298 1.03 7.96 17.51
C MET A 298 2.16 8.54 16.64
N LEU A 299 3.39 8.02 16.72
CA LEU A 299 4.50 8.52 15.88
C LEU A 299 4.32 8.22 14.40
N ILE A 300 3.83 7.02 14.04
CA ILE A 300 3.51 6.66 12.66
C ILE A 300 2.43 7.60 12.12
N ARG A 301 1.34 7.79 12.88
CA ARG A 301 0.24 8.71 12.51
C ARG A 301 0.75 10.12 12.28
N ASN A 302 1.56 10.64 13.21
CA ASN A 302 2.16 11.97 13.13
C ASN A 302 3.11 12.10 11.94
N LEU A 303 3.92 11.08 11.65
CA LEU A 303 4.80 11.09 10.48
C LEU A 303 4.01 11.11 9.17
N LEU A 304 3.03 10.22 9.03
CA LEU A 304 2.15 10.17 7.84
C LEU A 304 1.37 11.48 7.67
N TYR A 305 0.90 12.09 8.75
CA TYR A 305 0.17 13.35 8.70
C TYR A 305 0.96 14.47 8.00
N PHE A 306 2.29 14.48 8.14
CA PHE A 306 3.18 15.51 7.59
C PHE A 306 3.82 15.15 6.26
N ARG A 307 4.15 13.86 6.05
CA ARG A 307 5.06 13.43 4.99
C ARG A 307 4.52 12.31 4.11
N ALA A 308 3.29 11.86 4.31
CA ALA A 308 2.70 10.87 3.41
C ALA A 308 2.67 11.39 1.95
N PRO A 309 2.64 10.49 0.96
CA PRO A 309 2.77 9.04 1.07
C PRO A 309 4.23 8.61 1.33
N LEU A 310 4.43 7.63 2.22
CA LEU A 310 5.77 7.09 2.56
C LEU A 310 5.84 5.58 2.35
N THR A 311 6.99 5.06 1.95
CA THR A 311 7.24 3.61 1.95
C THR A 311 7.53 3.09 3.36
N PHE A 312 7.49 1.77 3.54
CA PHE A 312 7.82 1.15 4.82
C PHE A 312 9.27 1.49 5.24
N GLU A 313 10.22 1.43 4.31
CA GLU A 313 11.63 1.74 4.56
C GLU A 313 11.83 3.21 4.98
N GLU A 314 11.08 4.14 4.38
CA GLU A 314 11.13 5.56 4.74
C GLU A 314 10.59 5.82 6.15
N ILE A 315 9.55 5.08 6.57
CA ILE A 315 9.01 5.15 7.93
C ILE A 315 10.04 4.63 8.94
N VAL A 316 10.62 3.45 8.68
CA VAL A 316 11.65 2.84 9.54
C VAL A 316 12.86 3.77 9.65
N TYR A 317 13.35 4.28 8.52
CA TYR A 317 14.46 5.21 8.49
C TYR A 317 14.16 6.52 9.23
N SER A 318 12.94 7.04 9.15
CA SER A 318 12.57 8.29 9.81
C SER A 318 12.48 8.13 11.32
N LEU A 319 11.84 7.04 11.79
CA LEU A 319 11.56 6.84 13.21
C LEU A 319 12.75 6.23 13.97
N HIS A 320 13.64 5.47 13.33
CA HIS A 320 14.74 4.77 14.00
C HIS A 320 14.27 3.86 15.16
N ILE A 321 13.11 3.22 14.97
CA ILE A 321 12.53 2.20 15.87
C ILE A 321 12.72 0.83 15.21
N ASP A 322 12.66 -0.22 16.00
CA ASP A 322 12.73 -1.59 15.51
C ASP A 322 11.71 -1.88 14.38
N GLU A 323 12.18 -2.57 13.35
CA GLU A 323 11.41 -2.84 12.13
C GLU A 323 10.20 -3.74 12.39
N GLU A 324 10.31 -4.72 13.29
CA GLU A 324 9.22 -5.65 13.60
C GLU A 324 8.11 -4.96 14.40
N ASP A 325 8.48 -4.06 15.31
CA ASP A 325 7.53 -3.23 16.05
C ASP A 325 6.73 -2.33 15.09
N ILE A 326 7.41 -1.63 14.17
CA ILE A 326 6.74 -0.78 13.16
C ILE A 326 5.83 -1.64 12.27
N ARG A 327 6.31 -2.80 11.80
CA ARG A 327 5.52 -3.70 10.94
C ARG A 327 4.24 -4.17 11.63
N ARG A 328 4.32 -4.56 12.91
CA ARG A 328 3.17 -5.00 13.71
C ARG A 328 2.13 -3.89 13.84
N VAL A 329 2.54 -2.70 14.26
CA VAL A 329 1.64 -1.57 14.49
C VAL A 329 1.06 -1.04 13.18
N LEU A 330 1.88 -0.88 12.14
CA LEU A 330 1.41 -0.40 10.84
C LEU A 330 0.41 -1.37 10.20
N LYS A 331 0.61 -2.68 10.36
CA LYS A 331 -0.36 -3.70 9.93
C LYS A 331 -1.70 -3.51 10.66
N TYR A 332 -1.68 -3.31 11.98
CA TYR A 332 -2.88 -3.04 12.75
C TYR A 332 -3.59 -1.74 12.29
N MET A 333 -2.85 -0.66 12.03
CA MET A 333 -3.42 0.61 11.53
C MET A 333 -4.06 0.47 10.13
N VAL A 334 -3.54 -0.44 9.29
CA VAL A 334 -4.14 -0.77 7.99
C VAL A 334 -5.41 -1.60 8.17
N GLU A 335 -5.39 -2.61 9.05
CA GLU A 335 -6.53 -3.47 9.35
C GLU A 335 -7.69 -2.71 10.03
N SER A 336 -7.38 -1.75 10.90
CA SER A 336 -8.37 -0.85 11.52
C SER A 336 -8.96 0.15 10.53
N GLY A 337 -8.31 0.34 9.39
CA GLY A 337 -8.70 1.28 8.35
C GLY A 337 -8.30 2.73 8.62
N GLU A 338 -7.46 3.00 9.61
CA GLU A 338 -6.91 4.35 9.81
C GLU A 338 -5.89 4.72 8.72
N VAL A 339 -5.10 3.75 8.28
CA VAL A 339 -4.08 3.90 7.23
C VAL A 339 -4.50 3.13 5.99
N VAL A 340 -4.31 3.74 4.82
CA VAL A 340 -4.48 3.09 3.52
C VAL A 340 -3.09 2.70 3.02
N LYS A 341 -2.98 1.45 2.57
CA LYS A 341 -1.79 0.90 1.92
C LYS A 341 -2.05 0.78 0.43
N GLY A 342 -1.13 1.25 -0.41
CA GLY A 342 -1.25 1.13 -1.87
C GLY A 342 -0.12 1.84 -2.62
N ILE A 343 -0.20 1.83 -3.94
CA ILE A 343 0.69 2.61 -4.81
C ILE A 343 0.02 3.96 -5.07
N PHE A 344 0.46 4.99 -4.35
CA PHE A 344 -0.10 6.35 -4.48
C PHE A 344 0.70 7.20 -5.46
N LEU A 345 2.01 7.02 -5.53
CA LEU A 345 2.89 7.69 -6.49
C LEU A 345 3.62 6.65 -7.35
N VAL A 346 3.74 6.90 -8.65
CA VAL A 346 4.41 5.98 -9.57
C VAL A 346 5.92 6.01 -9.37
N GLY A 347 6.57 4.85 -9.47
CA GLY A 347 8.02 4.71 -9.32
C GLY A 347 8.49 4.51 -7.88
N TYR A 348 7.55 4.53 -6.93
CA TYR A 348 7.78 4.16 -5.54
C TYR A 348 7.18 2.77 -5.27
N GLY A 349 7.69 2.09 -4.24
CA GLY A 349 7.13 0.81 -3.78
C GLY A 349 5.74 0.97 -3.14
N GLU A 350 5.30 -0.03 -2.39
CA GLU A 350 4.07 0.11 -1.59
C GLU A 350 4.21 1.25 -0.57
N GLN A 351 3.25 2.16 -0.58
CA GLN A 351 3.22 3.35 0.27
C GLN A 351 2.04 3.32 1.24
N TYR A 352 2.15 4.16 2.26
CA TYR A 352 1.18 4.33 3.33
C TYR A 352 0.76 5.79 3.42
N MET A 353 -0.54 6.01 3.63
CA MET A 353 -1.14 7.34 3.82
C MET A 353 -2.31 7.23 4.81
N LEU A 354 -2.58 8.28 5.58
CA LEU A 354 -3.78 8.31 6.42
C LEU A 354 -5.04 8.27 5.53
N ARG A 355 -6.06 7.51 5.95
CA ARG A 355 -7.31 7.39 5.20
C ARG A 355 -7.97 8.74 4.92
N LYS A 356 -7.97 9.65 5.91
CA LYS A 356 -8.52 11.00 5.75
C LYS A 356 -7.85 11.77 4.61
N ASP A 357 -6.52 11.68 4.51
CA ASP A 357 -5.75 12.37 3.47
C ASP A 357 -6.02 11.76 2.09
N TYR A 358 -6.10 10.43 2.03
CA TYR A 358 -6.46 9.70 0.81
C TYR A 358 -7.84 10.11 0.30
N GLU A 359 -8.85 10.17 1.17
CA GLU A 359 -10.20 10.61 0.83
C GLU A 359 -10.24 12.07 0.37
N GLU A 360 -9.48 12.97 0.99
CA GLU A 360 -9.39 14.38 0.55
C GLU A 360 -8.73 14.54 -0.82
N LEU A 361 -7.66 13.79 -1.08
CA LEU A 361 -7.01 13.75 -2.39
C LEU A 361 -7.96 13.18 -3.46
N GLN A 362 -8.74 12.14 -3.13
CA GLN A 362 -9.77 11.61 -4.02
C GLN A 362 -10.91 12.60 -4.29
N LYS A 363 -11.38 13.36 -3.28
CA LYS A 363 -12.41 14.40 -3.45
C LYS A 363 -11.99 15.45 -4.48
N ARG A 364 -10.70 15.83 -4.50
CA ARG A 364 -10.15 16.80 -5.47
C ARG A 364 -10.18 16.29 -6.92
N ARG A 365 -10.19 14.97 -7.13
CA ARG A 365 -10.38 14.32 -8.45
C ARG A 365 -11.83 14.24 -8.93
N GLY A 366 -12.79 14.81 -8.18
CA GLY A 366 -14.19 14.90 -8.61
C GLY A 366 -15.04 13.66 -8.34
N VAL A 367 -14.55 12.68 -7.57
CA VAL A 367 -15.37 11.57 -7.06
C VAL A 367 -15.82 11.90 -5.64
N ASP A 368 -16.93 12.62 -5.54
CA ASP A 368 -17.56 12.94 -4.27
C ASP A 368 -18.33 11.70 -3.77
N GLU A 369 -17.69 10.91 -2.91
CA GLU A 369 -18.27 9.67 -2.40
C GLU A 369 -19.56 9.92 -1.61
N GLU A 370 -19.70 11.05 -0.93
CA GLU A 370 -20.93 11.45 -0.24
C GLU A 370 -22.04 11.75 -1.24
N LYS A 371 -21.76 12.48 -2.34
CA LYS A 371 -22.75 12.65 -3.41
C LYS A 371 -23.07 11.34 -4.12
N LEU A 372 -22.09 10.46 -4.33
CA LEU A 372 -22.30 9.16 -4.96
C LEU A 372 -23.16 8.24 -4.07
N GLN A 373 -22.89 8.22 -2.77
CA GLN A 373 -23.70 7.50 -1.79
C GLN A 373 -25.09 8.10 -1.67
N SER A 374 -25.22 9.43 -1.61
CA SER A 374 -26.51 10.13 -1.60
C SER A 374 -27.33 9.86 -2.87
N TYR A 375 -26.67 9.87 -4.03
CA TYR A 375 -27.29 9.54 -5.31
C TYR A 375 -27.77 8.07 -5.36
N ARG A 376 -26.91 7.12 -4.96
CA ARG A 376 -27.29 5.70 -4.86
C ARG A 376 -28.43 5.50 -3.88
N PHE A 377 -28.37 6.13 -2.72
CA PHE A 377 -29.39 6.02 -1.70
C PHE A 377 -30.72 6.59 -2.19
N GLY A 378 -30.73 7.79 -2.79
CA GLY A 378 -31.94 8.37 -3.38
C GLY A 378 -32.53 7.54 -4.53
N LYS A 379 -31.68 6.83 -5.28
CA LYS A 379 -32.09 5.93 -6.37
C LYS A 379 -32.69 4.62 -5.84
N ILE A 380 -32.10 4.06 -4.78
CA ILE A 380 -32.49 2.78 -4.17
C ILE A 380 -33.71 2.96 -3.24
N VAL A 381 -33.77 4.06 -2.50
CA VAL A 381 -34.75 4.35 -1.43
C VAL A 381 -35.69 5.46 -1.88
N ARG A 382 -36.62 5.10 -2.77
CA ARG A 382 -37.71 5.98 -3.21
C ARG A 382 -39.00 5.21 -3.37
N LYS A 383 -40.14 5.91 -3.34
CA LYS A 383 -41.43 5.31 -3.67
C LYS A 383 -41.42 4.86 -5.14
N MET A 384 -41.87 3.64 -5.39
CA MET A 384 -41.98 3.06 -6.73
C MET A 384 -43.07 2.00 -6.78
N ARG A 385 -43.57 1.71 -7.97
CA ARG A 385 -44.53 0.60 -8.20
C ARG A 385 -43.81 -0.75 -8.20
N LEU A 386 -44.54 -1.82 -7.97
CA LEU A 386 -43.97 -3.17 -7.95
C LEU A 386 -43.31 -3.57 -9.29
N ASP A 387 -43.95 -3.22 -10.41
CA ASP A 387 -43.40 -3.51 -11.75
C ASP A 387 -42.05 -2.81 -11.98
N GLU A 388 -41.94 -1.56 -11.54
CA GLU A 388 -40.71 -0.79 -11.61
C GLU A 388 -39.61 -1.39 -10.72
N TYR A 389 -39.98 -1.88 -9.53
CA TYR A 389 -39.06 -2.58 -8.65
C TYR A 389 -38.44 -3.81 -9.35
N PHE A 390 -39.27 -4.68 -9.91
CA PHE A 390 -38.77 -5.90 -10.57
C PHE A 390 -38.05 -5.62 -11.89
N GLN A 391 -38.33 -4.49 -12.55
CA GLN A 391 -37.54 -4.05 -13.70
C GLN A 391 -36.10 -3.66 -13.31
N ASN A 392 -35.91 -3.01 -12.16
CA ASN A 392 -34.61 -2.47 -11.75
C ASN A 392 -33.82 -3.43 -10.84
N PHE A 393 -34.48 -4.15 -9.92
CA PHE A 393 -33.83 -4.95 -8.89
C PHE A 393 -33.94 -6.46 -9.11
N LEU A 394 -34.85 -6.91 -10.00
CA LEU A 394 -35.10 -8.31 -10.42
C LEU A 394 -35.59 -9.28 -9.33
N VAL A 395 -35.12 -9.13 -8.09
CA VAL A 395 -35.41 -10.01 -6.95
C VAL A 395 -35.64 -9.21 -5.67
N VAL A 396 -36.44 -9.78 -4.76
CA VAL A 396 -36.66 -9.28 -3.40
C VAL A 396 -36.02 -10.26 -2.43
N PHE A 397 -34.97 -9.82 -1.73
CA PHE A 397 -34.36 -10.62 -0.65
C PHE A 397 -35.11 -10.48 0.67
N ASP A 398 -35.65 -9.29 0.93
CA ASP A 398 -36.33 -8.94 2.17
C ASP A 398 -37.60 -8.14 1.87
N GLU A 399 -38.72 -8.53 2.48
CA GLU A 399 -40.02 -7.87 2.31
C GLU A 399 -40.01 -6.46 2.94
N ASP A 400 -39.16 -6.19 3.93
CA ASP A 400 -39.01 -4.85 4.52
C ASP A 400 -38.49 -3.83 3.50
N SER A 401 -37.69 -4.28 2.53
CA SER A 401 -37.24 -3.51 1.37
C SER A 401 -38.43 -2.96 0.57
N LEU A 402 -39.51 -3.73 0.42
CA LEU A 402 -40.71 -3.30 -0.29
C LEU A 402 -41.56 -2.32 0.53
N ARG A 403 -41.56 -2.48 1.87
CA ARG A 403 -42.29 -1.60 2.78
C ARG A 403 -41.77 -0.16 2.71
N VAL A 404 -40.45 0.01 2.75
CA VAL A 404 -39.78 1.32 2.64
C VAL A 404 -40.05 1.99 1.29
N ARG A 405 -40.29 1.20 0.24
CA ARG A 405 -40.55 1.67 -1.14
C ARG A 405 -42.04 1.83 -1.46
N GLY A 406 -42.93 1.46 -0.54
CA GLY A 406 -44.38 1.62 -0.68
C GLY A 406 -45.06 0.63 -1.63
N CYS A 407 -44.43 -0.50 -1.97
CA CYS A 407 -44.97 -1.50 -2.89
C CYS A 407 -45.23 -2.88 -2.25
N LEU A 408 -45.22 -2.97 -0.91
CA LEU A 408 -45.47 -4.22 -0.20
C LEU A 408 -46.89 -4.76 -0.44
N ASP A 409 -47.90 -3.89 -0.47
CA ASP A 409 -49.29 -4.33 -0.65
C ASP A 409 -49.53 -4.90 -2.06
N GLU A 410 -48.98 -4.24 -3.09
CA GLU A 410 -48.97 -4.75 -4.47
C GLU A 410 -48.26 -6.11 -4.54
N PHE A 411 -47.11 -6.24 -3.86
CA PHE A 411 -46.38 -7.51 -3.80
C PHE A 411 -47.20 -8.62 -3.16
N MET A 412 -47.87 -8.34 -2.04
CA MET A 412 -48.70 -9.33 -1.35
C MET A 412 -49.92 -9.74 -2.18
N TYR A 413 -50.48 -8.81 -2.95
CA TYR A 413 -51.54 -9.09 -3.91
C TYR A 413 -51.06 -10.02 -5.04
N GLU A 414 -49.95 -9.68 -5.69
CA GLU A 414 -49.39 -10.50 -6.78
C GLU A 414 -48.86 -11.87 -6.30
N LYS A 415 -48.38 -11.95 -5.05
CA LYS A 415 -48.02 -13.20 -4.36
C LYS A 415 -49.24 -14.10 -4.18
N LYS A 416 -50.39 -13.56 -3.76
CA LYS A 416 -51.66 -14.31 -3.64
C LYS A 416 -52.17 -14.80 -5.01
N ARG A 417 -51.93 -14.04 -6.09
CA ARG A 417 -52.27 -14.43 -7.46
C ARG A 417 -51.34 -15.48 -8.06
N GLY A 418 -50.23 -15.78 -7.40
CA GLY A 418 -49.23 -16.75 -7.87
C GLY A 418 -48.30 -16.22 -8.96
N ASN A 419 -48.20 -14.89 -9.10
CA ASN A 419 -47.28 -14.25 -10.06
C ASN A 419 -45.89 -13.99 -9.48
N VAL A 420 -45.69 -14.27 -8.19
CA VAL A 420 -44.41 -14.19 -7.49
C VAL A 420 -43.93 -15.59 -7.16
N PHE A 421 -42.69 -15.90 -7.52
CA PHE A 421 -42.02 -17.15 -7.22
C PHE A 421 -41.03 -16.96 -6.07
N TYR A 422 -40.89 -17.97 -5.21
CA TYR A 422 -39.91 -18.00 -4.13
C TYR A 422 -38.87 -19.09 -4.38
N GLY A 423 -37.58 -18.81 -4.25
CA GLY A 423 -36.53 -19.76 -4.64
C GLY A 423 -35.16 -19.11 -4.68
N ARG A 424 -34.16 -19.84 -5.19
CA ARG A 424 -32.76 -19.39 -5.24
C ARG A 424 -32.42 -18.66 -6.53
N PHE A 425 -33.00 -17.48 -6.73
CA PHE A 425 -32.92 -16.77 -8.01
C PHE A 425 -31.64 -15.95 -8.24
N MET A 426 -30.93 -15.56 -7.18
CA MET A 426 -29.72 -14.74 -7.28
C MET A 426 -28.72 -15.14 -6.19
N ARG A 427 -27.44 -15.37 -6.57
CA ARG A 427 -26.36 -15.82 -5.66
C ARG A 427 -26.67 -17.13 -4.90
N GLY A 428 -27.61 -17.95 -5.38
CA GLY A 428 -28.04 -19.15 -4.66
C GLY A 428 -28.75 -18.87 -3.31
N ARG A 429 -29.11 -17.61 -3.03
CA ARG A 429 -29.84 -17.19 -1.82
C ARG A 429 -31.34 -17.27 -2.07
N LEU A 430 -32.11 -17.60 -1.03
CA LEU A 430 -33.57 -17.61 -1.10
C LEU A 430 -34.11 -16.17 -1.22
N CYS A 431 -34.86 -15.92 -2.28
CA CYS A 431 -35.46 -14.62 -2.58
C CYS A 431 -36.76 -14.81 -3.39
N TYR A 432 -37.48 -13.73 -3.61
CA TYR A 432 -38.66 -13.70 -4.46
C TYR A 432 -38.36 -13.06 -5.81
N THR A 433 -38.99 -13.55 -6.87
CA THR A 433 -38.97 -12.92 -8.19
C THR A 433 -40.36 -12.88 -8.80
N HIS A 434 -40.63 -11.89 -9.65
CA HIS A 434 -41.90 -11.77 -10.36
C HIS A 434 -41.87 -12.53 -11.68
N LYS A 435 -43.05 -12.94 -12.16
CA LYS A 435 -43.24 -13.64 -13.45
C LYS A 435 -42.61 -12.91 -14.63
N ASN A 436 -42.54 -11.58 -14.60
CA ASN A 436 -41.93 -10.78 -15.66
C ASN A 436 -40.38 -10.77 -15.62
N ALA A 437 -39.77 -10.97 -14.45
CA ALA A 437 -38.31 -10.96 -14.28
C ALA A 437 -37.71 -12.38 -14.32
N ALA A 438 -38.52 -13.41 -14.03
CA ALA A 438 -38.10 -14.81 -14.03
C ALA A 438 -37.48 -15.30 -15.36
N PRO A 439 -37.99 -14.97 -16.57
CA PRO A 439 -37.39 -15.41 -17.83
C PRO A 439 -35.93 -15.00 -17.99
N LEU A 440 -35.61 -13.76 -17.58
CA LEU A 440 -34.26 -13.20 -17.65
C LEU A 440 -33.31 -13.88 -16.66
N LEU A 441 -33.76 -14.13 -15.42
CA LEU A 441 -32.96 -14.83 -14.42
C LEU A 441 -32.69 -16.29 -14.85
N ILE A 442 -33.68 -16.95 -15.44
CA ILE A 442 -33.52 -18.29 -16.02
C ILE A 442 -32.46 -18.29 -17.13
N LYS A 443 -32.49 -17.31 -18.03
CA LYS A 443 -31.50 -17.18 -19.10
C LYS A 443 -30.06 -17.08 -18.55
N MET A 444 -29.85 -16.34 -17.45
CA MET A 444 -28.52 -16.13 -16.86
C MET A 444 -27.99 -17.32 -16.05
N TYR A 445 -28.85 -17.93 -15.23
CA TYR A 445 -28.43 -18.90 -14.22
C TYR A 445 -28.66 -20.38 -14.59
N ARG A 446 -29.52 -20.67 -15.57
CA ARG A 446 -29.73 -22.06 -16.05
C ARG A 446 -28.66 -22.46 -17.06
N ARG A 447 -27.48 -22.86 -16.55
CA ARG A 447 -26.31 -23.20 -17.37
C ARG A 447 -26.19 -24.69 -17.68
N GLU A 448 -26.66 -25.55 -16.78
CA GLU A 448 -26.50 -27.00 -16.90
C GLU A 448 -27.77 -27.69 -17.38
N LYS A 449 -27.63 -28.67 -18.30
CA LYS A 449 -28.71 -29.58 -18.66
C LYS A 449 -28.92 -30.63 -17.57
N MET A 450 -30.18 -31.05 -17.39
CA MET A 450 -30.51 -32.09 -16.41
C MET A 450 -29.91 -33.45 -16.78
N SER A 451 -29.32 -34.13 -15.80
CA SER A 451 -28.95 -35.55 -15.91
C SER A 451 -30.18 -36.47 -15.85
N GLU A 452 -30.03 -37.74 -16.24
CA GLU A 452 -31.13 -38.72 -16.18
C GLU A 452 -31.69 -38.92 -14.76
N LYS A 453 -30.83 -38.88 -13.72
CA LYS A 453 -31.27 -38.93 -12.32
C LYS A 453 -32.05 -37.67 -11.93
N GLU A 454 -31.61 -36.50 -12.37
CA GLU A 454 -32.28 -35.21 -12.12
C GLU A 454 -33.63 -35.14 -12.82
N LYS A 455 -33.75 -35.64 -14.06
CA LYS A 455 -35.02 -35.73 -14.79
C LYS A 455 -36.05 -36.60 -14.06
N LYS A 456 -35.63 -37.71 -13.45
CA LYS A 456 -36.52 -38.57 -12.64
C LYS A 456 -37.08 -37.80 -11.44
N VAL A 457 -36.23 -37.08 -10.69
CA VAL A 457 -36.67 -36.26 -9.55
C VAL A 457 -37.53 -35.08 -10.01
N TYR A 458 -37.18 -34.42 -11.11
CA TYR A 458 -37.95 -33.34 -11.72
C TYR A 458 -39.37 -33.80 -12.11
N THR A 459 -39.48 -34.97 -12.76
CA THR A 459 -40.77 -35.56 -13.14
C THR A 459 -41.59 -35.93 -11.90
N LEU A 460 -40.94 -36.50 -10.88
CA LEU A 460 -41.58 -36.84 -9.60
C LEU A 460 -42.17 -35.60 -8.90
N ILE A 461 -41.46 -34.47 -8.90
CA ILE A 461 -41.97 -33.20 -8.37
C ILE A 461 -43.22 -32.76 -9.14
N GLY A 462 -43.21 -32.90 -10.47
CA GLY A 462 -44.37 -32.62 -11.31
C GLY A 462 -45.60 -33.46 -11.00
N LEU A 463 -45.40 -34.75 -10.70
CA LEU A 463 -46.47 -35.70 -10.35
C LEU A 463 -47.04 -35.47 -8.94
N LEU A 464 -46.18 -35.15 -7.97
CA LEU A 464 -46.57 -34.93 -6.57
C LEU A 464 -47.28 -33.58 -6.36
N GLY A 465 -47.04 -32.59 -7.22
CA GLY A 465 -47.69 -31.28 -7.12
C GLY A 465 -47.49 -30.64 -5.75
N LYS A 466 -48.59 -30.36 -5.04
CA LYS A 466 -48.56 -29.71 -3.72
C LYS A 466 -47.97 -30.61 -2.61
N ASP A 467 -47.86 -31.92 -2.85
CA ASP A 467 -47.28 -32.88 -1.90
C ASP A 467 -45.77 -33.09 -2.12
N ALA A 468 -45.15 -32.35 -3.05
CA ALA A 468 -43.73 -32.42 -3.38
C ALA A 468 -42.83 -31.80 -2.28
N THR A 469 -42.99 -32.28 -1.04
CA THR A 469 -42.15 -31.90 0.09
C THR A 469 -40.81 -32.65 0.06
N PRO A 470 -39.73 -32.10 0.64
CA PRO A 470 -38.44 -32.77 0.69
C PRO A 470 -38.50 -34.19 1.28
N VAL A 471 -39.37 -34.41 2.28
CA VAL A 471 -39.56 -35.72 2.93
C VAL A 471 -40.24 -36.70 1.99
N ARG A 472 -41.31 -36.27 1.30
CA ARG A 472 -42.06 -37.14 0.40
C ARG A 472 -41.25 -37.53 -0.82
N ILE A 473 -40.49 -36.60 -1.39
CA ILE A 473 -39.57 -36.84 -2.50
C ILE A 473 -38.54 -37.91 -2.10
N LYS A 474 -37.91 -37.78 -0.92
CA LYS A 474 -36.95 -38.77 -0.40
C LYS A 474 -37.56 -40.17 -0.25
N SER A 475 -38.79 -40.26 0.24
CA SER A 475 -39.45 -41.57 0.46
C SER A 475 -39.79 -42.31 -0.84
N ILE A 476 -40.01 -41.59 -1.94
CA ILE A 476 -40.48 -42.18 -3.21
C ILE A 476 -39.33 -42.31 -4.23
N SER A 477 -38.30 -41.47 -4.16
CA SER A 477 -37.25 -41.42 -5.19
C SER A 477 -36.33 -42.64 -5.24
N ASN A 478 -36.38 -43.54 -4.24
CA ASN A 478 -35.51 -44.72 -4.12
C ASN A 478 -34.00 -44.38 -4.25
N LEU A 479 -33.60 -43.22 -3.73
CA LEU A 479 -32.25 -42.65 -3.76
C LEU A 479 -31.80 -42.37 -2.33
N TYR A 480 -30.48 -42.29 -2.11
CA TYR A 480 -29.98 -41.96 -0.78
C TYR A 480 -30.35 -40.52 -0.37
N PRO A 481 -30.62 -40.23 0.92
CA PRO A 481 -31.08 -38.91 1.37
C PRO A 481 -30.15 -37.74 1.00
N HIS A 482 -28.84 -37.99 0.94
CA HIS A 482 -27.84 -36.99 0.56
C HIS A 482 -27.84 -36.71 -0.95
N GLU A 483 -28.08 -37.74 -1.78
CA GLU A 483 -28.21 -37.57 -3.23
C GLU A 483 -29.44 -36.74 -3.59
N VAL A 484 -30.59 -37.02 -2.95
CA VAL A 484 -31.83 -36.26 -3.18
C VAL A 484 -31.64 -34.79 -2.81
N LYS A 485 -30.98 -34.51 -1.68
CA LYS A 485 -30.68 -33.13 -1.25
C LYS A 485 -29.82 -32.42 -2.29
N ARG A 486 -28.75 -33.05 -2.77
CA ARG A 486 -27.86 -32.49 -3.80
C ARG A 486 -28.58 -32.24 -5.12
N ILE A 487 -29.44 -33.16 -5.55
CA ILE A 487 -30.25 -33.01 -6.77
C ILE A 487 -31.22 -31.84 -6.64
N LEU A 488 -31.93 -31.72 -5.52
CA LEU A 488 -32.85 -30.60 -5.27
C LEU A 488 -32.13 -29.25 -5.25
N GLU A 489 -30.97 -29.16 -4.58
CA GLU A 489 -30.15 -27.95 -4.56
C GLU A 489 -29.68 -27.58 -5.98
N LYS A 490 -29.27 -28.56 -6.78
CA LYS A 490 -28.83 -28.34 -8.16
C LYS A 490 -29.97 -27.89 -9.07
N LEU A 491 -31.14 -28.53 -8.98
CA LEU A 491 -32.34 -28.14 -9.74
C LEU A 491 -32.83 -26.75 -9.36
N GLU A 492 -32.72 -26.38 -8.07
CA GLU A 492 -33.11 -25.06 -7.58
C GLU A 492 -32.10 -23.98 -8.00
N ASN A 493 -30.80 -24.23 -7.91
CA ASN A 493 -29.75 -23.30 -8.36
C ASN A 493 -29.78 -23.06 -9.88
N ASN A 494 -30.20 -24.06 -10.67
CA ASN A 494 -30.41 -23.93 -12.13
C ASN A 494 -31.83 -23.46 -12.50
N LEU A 495 -32.63 -23.03 -11.51
CA LEU A 495 -33.97 -22.45 -11.68
C LEU A 495 -34.95 -23.37 -12.43
N TYR A 496 -34.81 -24.68 -12.30
CA TYR A 496 -35.77 -25.66 -12.81
C TYR A 496 -36.96 -25.84 -11.87
N ILE A 497 -36.75 -25.61 -10.58
CA ILE A 497 -37.79 -25.70 -9.55
C ILE A 497 -37.73 -24.45 -8.66
N CYS A 498 -38.87 -24.12 -8.06
CA CYS A 498 -39.01 -23.09 -7.04
C CYS A 498 -39.74 -23.65 -5.81
N ARG A 499 -39.77 -22.91 -4.71
CA ARG A 499 -40.45 -23.27 -3.48
C ARG A 499 -41.76 -22.52 -3.36
N GLU A 500 -42.72 -23.16 -2.71
CA GLU A 500 -43.96 -22.54 -2.31
C GLU A 500 -44.29 -22.93 -0.88
N LYS A 501 -44.79 -21.97 -0.09
CA LYS A 501 -45.08 -22.18 1.32
C LYS A 501 -46.47 -22.80 1.46
N GLY A 502 -46.53 -24.03 1.98
CA GLY A 502 -47.74 -24.72 2.37
C GLY A 502 -47.96 -24.70 3.90
N PRO A 503 -49.06 -25.30 4.38
CA PRO A 503 -49.41 -25.33 5.80
C PRO A 503 -48.38 -26.06 6.68
N ASN A 504 -47.69 -27.09 6.15
CA ASN A 504 -46.75 -27.93 6.90
C ASN A 504 -45.28 -27.74 6.47
N GLY A 505 -44.94 -26.60 5.85
CA GLY A 505 -43.60 -26.31 5.32
C GLY A 505 -43.61 -25.97 3.83
N TYR A 506 -42.45 -25.99 3.18
CA TYR A 506 -42.35 -25.71 1.75
C TYR A 506 -42.44 -26.99 0.91
N PHE A 507 -43.03 -26.87 -0.26
CA PHE A 507 -42.98 -27.88 -1.32
C PHE A 507 -42.36 -27.29 -2.59
N TYR A 508 -41.88 -28.15 -3.47
CA TYR A 508 -41.26 -27.74 -4.73
C TYR A 508 -42.28 -27.68 -5.86
N ARG A 509 -42.15 -26.66 -6.71
CA ARG A 509 -42.96 -26.47 -7.92
C ARG A 509 -42.04 -26.35 -9.13
N LEU A 510 -42.47 -26.86 -10.28
CA LEU A 510 -41.72 -26.74 -11.53
C LEU A 510 -41.78 -25.31 -12.08
N MET A 511 -40.62 -24.79 -12.49
CA MET A 511 -40.49 -23.51 -13.20
C MET A 511 -40.60 -23.72 -14.71
N LYS A 512 -41.85 -23.85 -15.20
CA LYS A 512 -42.16 -23.99 -16.64
C LYS A 512 -42.18 -22.62 -17.34
N ILE A 513 -41.06 -21.92 -17.30
CA ILE A 513 -40.86 -20.62 -17.95
C ILE A 513 -39.68 -20.74 -18.91
N GLU A 514 -39.86 -20.29 -20.14
CA GLU A 514 -38.81 -20.26 -21.15
C GLU A 514 -37.84 -19.11 -20.89
N PRO A 515 -36.52 -19.32 -21.08
CA PRO A 515 -35.53 -18.26 -20.96
C PRO A 515 -35.75 -17.19 -22.04
N GLN A 516 -35.82 -15.92 -21.65
CA GLN A 516 -35.96 -14.77 -22.55
C GLN A 516 -35.05 -13.62 -22.10
N GLY A 517 -34.70 -12.72 -23.02
CA GLY A 517 -33.81 -11.58 -22.79
C GLY A 517 -32.34 -11.83 -23.13
N SER A 518 -31.49 -10.85 -22.87
CA SER A 518 -30.04 -10.88 -23.13
C SER A 518 -29.21 -10.64 -21.85
N GLU A 519 -27.93 -11.04 -21.87
CA GLU A 519 -27.01 -10.74 -20.77
C GLU A 519 -26.82 -9.22 -20.61
N GLU A 520 -26.86 -8.49 -21.73
CA GLU A 520 -26.80 -7.03 -21.79
C GLU A 520 -27.95 -6.38 -21.00
N GLU A 521 -29.17 -6.87 -21.23
CA GLU A 521 -30.37 -6.40 -20.54
C GLU A 521 -30.28 -6.66 -19.04
N PHE A 522 -29.74 -7.82 -18.65
CA PHE A 522 -29.54 -8.18 -17.24
C PHE A 522 -28.58 -7.19 -16.55
N PHE A 523 -27.37 -7.01 -17.08
CA PHE A 523 -26.39 -6.10 -16.47
C PHE A 523 -26.84 -4.64 -16.53
N HIS A 524 -27.51 -4.21 -17.61
CA HIS A 524 -28.09 -2.88 -17.70
C HIS A 524 -29.11 -2.64 -16.57
N ARG A 525 -30.02 -3.59 -16.31
CA ARG A 525 -30.98 -3.49 -15.21
C ARG A 525 -30.29 -3.44 -13.84
N ILE A 526 -29.23 -4.24 -13.62
CA ILE A 526 -28.44 -4.21 -12.38
C ILE A 526 -27.78 -2.84 -12.16
N VAL A 527 -27.14 -2.25 -13.17
CA VAL A 527 -26.54 -0.91 -13.08
C VAL A 527 -27.61 0.17 -12.94
N LYS A 528 -28.75 0.01 -13.63
CA LYS A 528 -29.90 0.90 -13.50
C LYS A 528 -30.55 0.83 -12.12
N GLY A 529 -30.51 -0.29 -11.41
CA GLY A 529 -31.02 -0.41 -10.05
C GLY A 529 -30.02 0.07 -8.99
N TYR A 530 -28.80 -0.45 -9.03
CA TYR A 530 -27.81 -0.30 -7.95
C TYR A 530 -26.69 0.69 -8.25
N GLY A 531 -26.52 1.10 -9.51
CA GLY A 531 -25.37 1.91 -9.96
C GLY A 531 -25.40 3.38 -9.53
N PRO A 532 -24.24 4.06 -9.54
CA PRO A 532 -22.97 3.59 -10.09
C PRO A 532 -22.26 2.59 -9.14
N ILE A 533 -21.86 1.42 -9.66
CA ILE A 533 -21.22 0.35 -8.90
C ILE A 533 -20.01 -0.19 -9.66
N THR A 534 -19.01 -0.64 -8.92
CA THR A 534 -17.79 -1.22 -9.50
C THR A 534 -18.05 -2.59 -10.09
N LYS A 535 -17.14 -3.05 -10.96
CA LYS A 535 -17.14 -4.42 -11.50
C LYS A 535 -17.20 -5.47 -10.38
N GLN A 536 -16.34 -5.34 -9.36
CA GLN A 536 -16.32 -6.25 -8.21
C GLN A 536 -17.65 -6.27 -7.45
N SER A 537 -18.33 -5.11 -7.36
CA SER A 537 -19.66 -5.04 -6.72
C SER A 537 -20.74 -5.78 -7.53
N ILE A 538 -20.67 -5.72 -8.86
CA ILE A 538 -21.57 -6.47 -9.75
C ILE A 538 -21.33 -7.97 -9.60
N GLU A 539 -20.07 -8.41 -9.59
CA GLU A 539 -19.69 -9.81 -9.36
C GLU A 539 -20.16 -10.30 -7.98
N TYR A 540 -19.97 -9.49 -6.93
CA TYR A 540 -20.44 -9.82 -5.59
C TYR A 540 -21.97 -9.96 -5.50
N LEU A 541 -22.71 -9.10 -6.20
CA LEU A 541 -24.17 -9.09 -6.21
C LEU A 541 -24.75 -10.25 -7.03
N THR A 542 -24.17 -10.52 -8.20
CA THR A 542 -24.75 -11.42 -9.21
C THR A 542 -24.07 -12.79 -9.28
N SER A 543 -22.83 -12.92 -8.80
CA SER A 543 -21.94 -14.07 -9.03
C SER A 543 -21.62 -14.32 -10.51
N LEU A 544 -21.71 -13.29 -11.34
CA LEU A 544 -21.42 -13.32 -12.77
C LEU A 544 -20.35 -12.27 -13.10
N ASP A 545 -19.39 -12.63 -13.97
CA ASP A 545 -18.33 -11.72 -14.43
C ASP A 545 -18.84 -10.88 -15.61
N PRO A 546 -18.85 -9.54 -15.53
CA PRO A 546 -19.32 -8.66 -16.61
C PRO A 546 -18.22 -8.36 -17.65
N LYS A 547 -17.12 -9.14 -17.69
CA LYS A 547 -15.91 -8.96 -18.53
C LYS A 547 -16.16 -8.50 -19.96
N ASP A 548 -17.20 -8.97 -20.62
CA ASP A 548 -17.47 -8.66 -22.04
C ASP A 548 -18.32 -7.40 -22.27
N TYR A 549 -18.83 -6.75 -21.21
CA TYR A 549 -19.82 -5.67 -21.33
C TYR A 549 -19.40 -4.31 -20.76
N LEU A 550 -18.60 -4.26 -19.70
CA LEU A 550 -18.13 -2.99 -19.13
C LEU A 550 -17.01 -2.32 -19.95
N ALA A 551 -16.59 -2.95 -21.06
CA ALA A 551 -15.56 -2.45 -21.96
C ALA A 551 -16.11 -1.69 -23.19
N LYS A 552 -17.44 -1.55 -23.33
CA LYS A 552 -18.09 -0.79 -24.41
C LYS A 552 -18.71 0.52 -23.93
#